data_AF-A0A534CH32-F1
#
_entry.id   AF-A0A534CH32-F1
#
_cell.length_a   1.000
_cell.length_b   1.000
_cell.length_c   1.000
_cell.angle_alpha   90.00
_cell.angle_beta   90.00
_cell.angle_gamma   90.00
#
_symmetry.space_group_name_H-M   'P 1'
#
loop_
_entity.id
_entity.type
_entity.pdbx_description
1 polymer ?
#
loop_
_entity_poly.entity_id
_entity_poly.type
_entity_poly.pdbx_seq_one_letter_code
_entity_poly.pdbx_strand_id
1 'polypeptide(L)' 'MGFQDSAAPGFTGIVELHNTIFFYLIVICVGVF' A
#
# COMPACT_ATOMS: atom_id res chain seq x y z
N MET A 1 -5.38 6.73 9.07
CA MET A 1 -5.78 5.32 8.84
C MET A 1 -4.68 4.68 8.01
N GLY A 2 -3.93 3.76 8.62
CA GLY A 2 -2.77 3.11 8.02
C GLY A 2 -2.33 1.96 8.93
N PHE A 3 -1.47 1.09 8.45
CA PHE A 3 -0.92 0.01 9.26
C PHE A 3 -0.13 0.57 10.45
N GLN A 4 -0.15 -0.14 11.59
CA GLN A 4 0.68 0.20 12.74
C GLN A 4 2.16 0.00 12.39
N ASP A 5 3.08 0.66 13.10
CA ASP A 5 4.52 0.55 12.80
C ASP A 5 4.99 -0.91 12.79
N SER A 6 5.76 -1.25 11.75
CA SER A 6 6.21 -2.62 11.51
C SER A 6 7.23 -3.06 12.56
N ALA A 7 6.84 -3.98 13.44
CA ALA A 7 7.73 -4.59 14.42
C ALA A 7 8.29 -5.97 13.99
N ALA A 8 7.82 -6.52 12.86
CA ALA A 8 8.19 -7.85 12.38
C ALA A 8 8.56 -7.83 10.89
N PRO A 9 9.61 -8.57 10.46
CA PRO A 9 10.11 -8.50 9.07
C PRO A 9 9.06 -8.92 8.03
N GLY A 10 8.18 -9.87 8.36
CA GLY A 10 7.05 -10.23 7.49
C GLY A 10 6.01 -9.10 7.35
N PHE A 11 5.80 -8.30 8.39
CA PHE A 11 4.87 -7.17 8.36
C PHE A 11 5.40 -6.02 7.51
N THR A 12 6.71 -5.80 7.46
CA THR A 12 7.33 -4.80 6.57
C THR A 12 7.02 -5.10 5.10
N GLY A 13 7.14 -6.36 4.67
CA GLY A 13 6.81 -6.75 3.30
C GLY A 13 5.33 -6.56 2.95
N ILE A 14 4.42 -6.76 3.90
CA ILE A 14 2.98 -6.53 3.70
C ILE A 14 2.67 -5.03 3.56
N VAL A 15 3.29 -4.18 4.37
CA VAL A 15 3.09 -2.72 4.27
C VAL A 15 3.66 -2.17 2.96
N GLU A 16 4.83 -2.67 2.52
CA GLU A 16 5.42 -2.30 1.23
C GLU A 16 4.53 -2.72 0.05
N LEU A 17 4.00 -3.94 0.09
CA LEU A 17 3.06 -4.44 -0.92
C LEU A 17 1.79 -3.59 -0.94
N HIS A 18 1.21 -3.33 0.24
CA HIS A 18 0.02 -2.49 0.37
C HIS A 18 0.22 -1.11 -0.28
N ASN A 19 1.34 -0.45 0.01
CA ASN A 19 1.64 0.88 -0.54
C ASN A 19 1.78 0.86 -2.06
N THR A 20 2.42 -0.19 -2.60
CA THR A 20 2.59 -0.38 -4.05
C THR A 20 1.25 -0.57 -4.75
N ILE A 21 0.39 -1.46 -4.25
CA ILE A 21 -0.93 -1.71 -4.83
C ILE A 21 -1.80 -0.46 -4.72
N PHE A 22 -1.78 0.20 -3.56
CA PHE A 22 -2.58 1.39 -3.32
C PHE A 22 -2.24 2.53 -4.28
N PHE A 23 -0.96 2.73 -4.60
CA PHE A 23 -0.54 3.69 -5.61
C PHE A 23 -1.20 3.42 -6.98
N TYR A 24 -1.13 2.19 -7.48
CA TYR A 24 -1.74 1.84 -8.76
C TYR A 24 -3.26 1.98 -8.76
N LEU A 25 -3.93 1.64 -7.65
CA LEU A 25 -5.37 1.82 -7.51
C LEU A 25 -5.77 3.29 -7.61
N ILE A 26 -5.02 4.21 -6.98
CA ILE A 26 -5.26 5.65 -7.12
C ILE A 26 -5.07 6.10 -8.56
N VAL A 27 -3.97 5.70 -9.20
CA VAL A 27 -3.68 6.06 -10.60
C VAL A 27 -4.79 5.60 -11.54
N ILE A 28 -5.32 4.39 -11.34
CA ILE A 28 -6.44 3.87 -12.13
C ILE A 28 -7.72 4.67 -11.85
N CYS A 29 -8.06 4.92 -10.59
CA CYS A 29 -9.24 5.70 -10.23
C CYS A 29 -9.24 7.14 -10.75
N VAL A 30 -8.06 7.77 -10.84
CA VAL A 30 -7.90 9.14 -11.36
C VAL A 30 -7.63 9.16 -12.87
N GLY A 31 -7.11 8.07 -13.45
CA GLY A 31 -6.79 7.97 -14.88
C GLY A 31 -7.95 7.49 -15.74
N VAL A 32 -8.92 6.78 -15.16
CA VAL A 32 -10.17 6.38 -15.81
C VAL A 32 -11.20 7.51 -15.60
N PHE A 33 -11.15 8.52 -16.48
CA PHE A 33 -12.19 9.54 -16.66
C PHE A 33 -12.62 9.59 -18.13
#